data_AF-A0A2N5VUQ8-F1
#
_entry.id   AF-A0A2N5VUQ8-F1
#
_cell.length_a   1.000
_cell.length_b   1.000
_cell.length_c   1.000
_cell.angle_alpha   90.00
_cell.angle_beta   90.00
_cell.angle_gamma   90.00
#
_symmetry.space_group_name_H-M   'P 1'
#
loop_
_entity.id
_entity.type
_entity.pdbx_description
1 polymer ?
#
loop_
_entity_poly.entity_id
_entity_poly.type
_entity_poly.pdbx_seq_one_letter_code
_entity_poly.pdbx_strand_id
1 'polypeptide(L)'
;MRDLDDQLAARGFNGVTTIETASQSYQYISTQIQSLRVNVAARRVDASTASWQLQSFSSQASLILQAINGCERCYNRNYVSSLTQYAQQLYAELNMLFEACYEVYGEQAINILAYLSQLDWWCQQNLYLFYQNGVYPQVILPARFLQNTYRIRWINTYSFAYRYNTRSKRL
;
A
#
# COMPACT_ATOMS: atom_id res chain seq x y z
N MET A 1 0.52 -17.99 20.40
CA MET A 1 0.38 -16.53 20.19
C MET A 1 -0.06 -16.31 18.73
N ARG A 2 -1.30 -16.73 18.40
CA ARG A 2 -1.93 -16.67 17.05
C ARG A 2 -3.25 -15.88 17.06
N ASP A 3 -3.59 -15.22 18.17
CA ASP A 3 -4.96 -14.73 18.39
C ASP A 3 -5.26 -13.33 17.85
N LEU A 4 -4.26 -12.49 17.56
CA LEU A 4 -4.52 -11.11 17.12
C LEU A 4 -4.78 -11.02 15.61
N ASP A 5 -4.00 -11.76 14.81
CA ASP A 5 -4.10 -11.77 13.34
C ASP A 5 -5.39 -12.45 12.87
N ASP A 6 -5.79 -13.56 13.51
CA ASP A 6 -7.02 -14.28 13.17
C ASP A 6 -8.28 -13.50 13.63
N GLN A 7 -8.21 -12.76 14.74
CA GLN A 7 -9.34 -11.91 15.17
C GLN A 7 -9.53 -10.66 14.30
N LEU A 8 -8.46 -10.10 13.72
CA LEU A 8 -8.54 -9.01 12.74
C LEU A 8 -9.04 -9.49 11.38
N ALA A 9 -8.66 -10.68 10.94
CA ALA A 9 -9.20 -11.29 9.73
C ALA A 9 -10.67 -11.74 9.88
N ALA A 10 -11.08 -12.22 11.06
CA ALA A 10 -12.44 -12.70 11.34
C ALA A 10 -13.45 -11.56 11.61
N ARG A 11 -13.01 -10.39 12.10
CA ARG A 11 -13.84 -9.18 12.17
C ARG A 11 -13.75 -8.46 10.84
N GLY A 12 -14.55 -8.89 9.87
CA GLY A 12 -14.55 -8.37 8.51
C GLY A 12 -14.25 -6.86 8.44
N PHE A 13 -13.26 -6.50 7.62
CA PHE A 13 -12.71 -5.15 7.48
C PHE A 13 -13.74 -4.07 7.09
N ASN A 14 -15.03 -4.41 6.93
CA ASN A 14 -16.17 -3.50 6.97
C ASN A 14 -16.25 -2.62 8.26
N GLY A 15 -15.40 -2.85 9.26
CA GLY A 15 -15.36 -2.13 10.53
C GLY A 15 -14.43 -0.92 10.62
N VAL A 16 -13.70 -0.54 9.56
CA VAL A 16 -12.83 0.65 9.61
C VAL A 16 -13.68 1.91 9.68
N THR A 17 -13.90 2.38 10.90
CA THR A 17 -14.70 3.58 11.15
C THR A 17 -13.93 4.59 12.00
N THR A 18 -12.86 4.22 12.68
CA THR A 18 -12.08 5.14 13.52
C THR A 18 -10.62 5.17 13.09
N ILE A 19 -9.88 6.20 13.52
CA ILE A 19 -8.45 6.34 13.21
C ILE A 19 -7.66 5.18 13.79
N GLU A 20 -8.02 4.68 14.97
CA GLU A 20 -7.37 3.53 15.59
C GLU A 20 -7.53 2.28 14.70
N THR A 21 -8.76 1.99 14.25
CA THR A 21 -9.02 0.84 13.36
C THR A 21 -8.37 1.00 11.98
N ALA A 22 -8.31 2.23 11.46
CA ALA A 22 -7.60 2.52 10.21
C ALA A 22 -6.09 2.33 10.36
N SER A 23 -5.52 2.82 11.46
CA SER A 23 -4.09 2.69 11.78
C SER A 23 -3.69 1.23 11.94
N GLN A 24 -4.48 0.44 12.69
CA GLN A 24 -4.29 -1.01 12.83
C GLN A 24 -4.36 -1.73 11.47
N SER A 25 -5.29 -1.30 10.61
CA SER A 25 -5.44 -1.87 9.27
C SER A 25 -4.23 -1.58 8.37
N TYR A 26 -3.69 -0.36 8.41
CA TYR A 26 -2.43 -0.04 7.74
C TYR A 26 -1.26 -0.86 8.28
N GLN A 27 -1.13 -0.98 9.60
CA GLN A 27 -0.07 -1.77 10.24
C GLN A 27 -0.14 -3.24 9.83
N TYR A 28 -1.36 -3.80 9.80
CA TYR A 28 -1.60 -5.17 9.35
C TYR A 28 -1.14 -5.37 7.91
N ILE A 29 -1.62 -4.55 6.96
CA ILE A 29 -1.20 -4.67 5.55
C ILE A 29 0.32 -4.49 5.42
N SER A 30 0.91 -3.52 6.11
CA SER A 30 2.35 -3.27 6.08
C SER A 30 3.15 -4.48 6.56
N THR A 31 2.68 -5.16 7.61
CA THR A 31 3.31 -6.38 8.15
C THR A 31 3.19 -7.56 7.17
N GLN A 32 2.06 -7.69 6.48
CA GLN A 32 1.89 -8.71 5.44
C GLN A 32 2.84 -8.46 4.26
N ILE A 33 2.94 -7.21 3.78
CA ILE A 33 3.89 -6.85 2.72
C ILE A 33 5.33 -7.10 3.16
N GLN A 34 5.66 -6.72 4.39
CA GLN A 34 6.99 -6.97 4.96
C GLN A 34 7.32 -8.46 4.95
N SER A 35 6.38 -9.31 5.34
CA SER A 35 6.55 -10.77 5.37
C SER A 35 6.76 -11.34 3.96
N LEU A 36 5.97 -10.90 2.99
CA LEU A 36 6.15 -11.26 1.58
C LEU A 36 7.53 -10.84 1.07
N ARG A 37 7.90 -9.58 1.31
CA ARG A 37 9.21 -9.04 0.92
C ARG A 37 10.36 -9.84 1.51
N VAL A 38 10.32 -10.15 2.82
CA VAL A 38 11.39 -10.91 3.49
C VAL A 38 11.52 -12.31 2.90
N ASN A 39 10.41 -12.99 2.61
CA ASN A 39 10.44 -14.31 1.99
C ASN A 39 10.98 -14.29 0.55
N VAL A 40 10.59 -13.29 -0.24
CA VAL A 40 11.12 -13.06 -1.59
C VAL A 40 12.61 -12.78 -1.53
N ALA A 41 13.03 -11.76 -0.77
CA ALA A 41 14.42 -11.32 -0.67
C ALA A 41 15.36 -12.44 -0.17
N ALA A 42 14.88 -13.26 0.77
CA ALA A 42 15.62 -14.43 1.28
C ALA A 42 15.57 -15.65 0.34
N ARG A 43 14.96 -15.53 -0.86
CA ARG A 43 14.79 -16.62 -1.85
C ARG A 43 14.11 -17.86 -1.28
N ARG A 44 13.21 -17.68 -0.30
CA ARG A 44 12.47 -18.77 0.35
C ARG A 44 11.26 -19.25 -0.45
N VAL A 45 10.86 -18.46 -1.46
CA VAL A 45 9.72 -18.75 -2.33
C VAL A 45 10.15 -18.59 -3.78
N ASP A 46 9.73 -19.52 -4.63
CA ASP A 46 9.93 -19.43 -6.07
C ASP A 46 8.92 -18.47 -6.73
N ALA A 47 9.08 -18.22 -8.04
CA ALA A 47 8.22 -17.29 -8.78
C ALA A 47 6.74 -17.70 -8.77
N SER A 48 6.44 -18.99 -8.81
CA SER A 48 5.06 -19.50 -8.82
C SER A 48 4.40 -19.30 -7.45
N THR A 49 5.11 -19.64 -6.38
CA THR A 49 4.66 -19.44 -5.01
C THR A 49 4.50 -17.95 -4.69
N ALA A 50 5.44 -17.11 -5.11
CA ALA A 50 5.34 -15.66 -4.96
C ALA A 50 4.12 -15.10 -5.69
N SER A 51 3.84 -15.56 -6.92
CA SER A 51 2.65 -15.16 -7.68
C SER A 51 1.35 -15.47 -6.93
N TRP A 52 1.22 -16.70 -6.42
CA TRP A 52 0.07 -17.11 -5.63
C TRP A 52 -0.10 -16.28 -4.35
N GLN A 53 1.00 -16.08 -3.61
CA GLN A 53 0.98 -15.29 -2.37
C GLN A 53 0.59 -13.84 -2.65
N LEU A 54 1.13 -13.21 -3.70
CA LEU A 54 0.78 -11.85 -4.08
C LEU A 54 -0.66 -11.71 -4.57
N GLN A 55 -1.18 -12.70 -5.30
CA GLN A 55 -2.58 -12.71 -5.72
C GLN A 55 -3.54 -12.80 -4.52
N SER A 56 -3.25 -13.71 -3.59
CA SER A 56 -4.04 -13.87 -2.36
C SER A 56 -3.99 -12.60 -1.51
N PHE A 57 -2.79 -12.06 -1.30
CA PHE A 57 -2.57 -10.80 -0.60
C PHE A 57 -3.30 -9.64 -1.28
N SER A 58 -3.22 -9.50 -2.61
CA SER A 58 -3.84 -8.39 -3.34
C SER A 58 -5.35 -8.36 -3.11
N SER A 59 -6.01 -9.52 -3.10
CA SER A 59 -7.45 -9.61 -2.85
C SER A 59 -7.79 -9.12 -1.45
N GLN A 60 -7.03 -9.55 -0.44
CA GLN A 60 -7.24 -9.13 0.95
C GLN A 60 -6.93 -7.64 1.16
N ALA A 61 -5.76 -7.19 0.70
CA ALA A 61 -5.32 -5.81 0.85
C ALA A 61 -6.24 -4.82 0.14
N SER A 62 -6.86 -5.21 -0.98
CA SER A 62 -7.86 -4.38 -1.66
C SER A 62 -9.08 -4.10 -0.77
N LEU A 63 -9.61 -5.12 -0.07
CA LEU A 63 -10.74 -4.95 0.85
C LEU A 63 -10.38 -4.04 2.02
N ILE A 64 -9.16 -4.18 2.54
CA ILE A 64 -8.69 -3.38 3.67
C ILE A 64 -8.48 -1.93 3.25
N LEU A 65 -7.82 -1.69 2.12
CA LEU A 65 -7.63 -0.32 1.59
C LEU A 65 -8.97 0.33 1.22
N GLN A 66 -9.90 -0.43 0.65
CA GLN A 66 -11.26 0.05 0.40
C GLN A 66 -11.93 0.50 1.70
N ALA A 67 -11.84 -0.29 2.77
CA ALA A 67 -12.41 0.06 4.07
C ALA A 67 -11.74 1.29 4.70
N ILE A 68 -10.40 1.36 4.65
CA ILE A 68 -9.64 2.53 5.10
C ILE A 68 -10.10 3.78 4.34
N ASN A 69 -10.22 3.69 3.01
CA ASN A 69 -10.65 4.79 2.15
C ASN A 69 -12.12 5.18 2.41
N GLY A 70 -12.96 4.24 2.84
CA GLY A 70 -14.35 4.48 3.24
C GLY A 70 -14.49 5.27 4.55
N CYS A 71 -13.45 5.34 5.38
CA CYS A 71 -13.47 6.18 6.59
C CYS A 71 -13.07 7.63 6.28
N GLU A 72 -13.92 8.40 5.60
CA GLU A 72 -13.61 9.80 5.24
C GLU A 72 -13.21 10.64 6.46
N ARG A 73 -13.92 10.46 7.59
CA ARG A 73 -13.64 11.17 8.85
C ARG A 73 -12.24 10.89 9.41
N CYS A 74 -11.64 9.75 9.07
CA CYS A 74 -10.28 9.40 9.48
C CYS A 74 -9.24 10.36 8.89
N TYR A 75 -9.51 10.94 7.71
CA TYR A 75 -8.60 11.87 7.02
C TYR A 75 -8.75 13.33 7.47
N ASN A 76 -9.64 13.63 8.42
CA ASN A 76 -9.82 14.99 8.93
C ASN A 76 -8.49 15.58 9.42
N ARG A 77 -8.29 16.89 9.22
CA ARG A 77 -7.05 17.63 9.55
C ARG A 77 -6.52 17.39 10.97
N ASN A 78 -7.39 17.11 11.95
CA ASN A 78 -6.97 16.85 13.32
C ASN A 78 -6.24 15.51 13.50
N TYR A 79 -6.40 14.58 12.56
CA TYR A 79 -5.93 13.19 12.68
C TYR A 79 -5.08 12.73 11.51
N VAL A 80 -5.10 13.47 10.40
CA VAL A 80 -4.41 13.13 9.15
C VAL A 80 -2.90 12.93 9.36
N SER A 81 -2.28 13.65 10.32
CA SER A 81 -0.86 13.49 10.65
C SER A 81 -0.54 12.09 11.18
N SER A 82 -1.38 11.53 12.05
CA SER A 82 -1.19 10.19 12.60
C SER A 82 -1.33 9.12 11.52
N LEU A 83 -2.34 9.26 10.65
CA LEU A 83 -2.50 8.34 9.51
C LEU A 83 -1.41 8.48 8.46
N THR A 84 -0.83 9.68 8.30
CA THR A 84 0.27 9.91 7.35
C THR A 84 1.45 8.99 7.66
N GLN A 85 1.80 8.80 8.93
CA GLN A 85 2.90 7.91 9.32
C GLN A 85 2.62 6.45 8.94
N TYR A 86 1.39 5.97 9.15
CA TYR A 86 1.02 4.60 8.80
C TYR A 86 0.94 4.39 7.29
N ALA A 87 0.48 5.39 6.54
CA ALA A 87 0.53 5.37 5.09
C ALA A 87 1.98 5.36 4.58
N GLN A 88 2.87 6.20 5.12
CA GLN A 88 4.30 6.20 4.78
C GLN A 88 4.91 4.80 4.93
N GLN A 89 4.62 4.11 6.03
CA GLN A 89 5.11 2.74 6.25
C GLN A 89 4.58 1.77 5.19
N LEU A 90 3.28 1.83 4.88
CA LEU A 90 2.67 1.00 3.84
C LEU A 90 3.37 1.19 2.48
N TYR A 91 3.51 2.45 2.04
CA TYR A 91 4.11 2.76 0.74
C TYR A 91 5.62 2.44 0.71
N ALA A 92 6.32 2.56 1.84
CA ALA A 92 7.71 2.12 1.97
C ALA A 92 7.84 0.60 1.80
N GLU A 93 7.00 -0.20 2.47
CA GLU A 93 7.03 -1.65 2.34
C GLU A 93 6.63 -2.10 0.93
N LEU A 94 5.62 -1.49 0.30
CA LEU A 94 5.29 -1.74 -1.11
C LEU A 94 6.49 -1.46 -2.03
N ASN A 95 7.14 -0.32 -1.85
CA ASN A 95 8.32 0.04 -2.64
C ASN A 95 9.42 -1.02 -2.53
N MET A 96 9.72 -1.44 -1.30
CA MET A 96 10.77 -2.43 -1.05
C MET A 96 10.39 -3.83 -1.55
N LEU A 97 9.11 -4.21 -1.50
CA LEU A 97 8.63 -5.44 -2.12
C LEU A 97 8.83 -5.43 -3.64
N PHE A 98 8.51 -4.31 -4.32
CA PHE A 98 8.73 -4.19 -5.77
C PHE A 98 10.20 -4.38 -6.12
N GLU A 99 11.10 -3.69 -5.43
CA GLU A 99 12.55 -3.82 -5.61
C GLU A 99 13.02 -5.26 -5.37
N ALA A 100 12.59 -5.89 -4.27
CA ALA A 100 12.96 -7.27 -3.94
C ALA A 100 12.51 -8.27 -5.02
N CYS A 101 11.30 -8.12 -5.54
CA CYS A 101 10.82 -8.96 -6.64
C CYS A 101 11.70 -8.81 -7.89
N TYR A 102 12.05 -7.57 -8.26
CA TYR A 102 12.93 -7.33 -9.42
C TYR A 102 14.35 -7.85 -9.22
N GLU A 103 14.90 -7.74 -8.01
CA GLU A 103 16.22 -8.25 -7.66
C GLU A 103 16.27 -9.79 -7.74
N VAL A 104 15.23 -10.47 -7.26
CA VAL A 104 15.22 -11.93 -7.13
C VAL A 104 14.77 -12.63 -8.41
N TYR A 105 13.73 -12.12 -9.07
CA TYR A 105 13.09 -12.78 -10.22
C TYR A 105 13.42 -12.13 -11.58
N GLY A 106 14.14 -11.01 -11.60
CA GLY A 106 14.55 -10.33 -12.83
C GLY A 106 13.35 -9.95 -13.70
N GLU A 107 13.37 -10.37 -14.96
CA GLU A 107 12.31 -10.06 -15.93
C GLU A 107 10.94 -10.63 -15.54
N GLN A 108 10.89 -11.76 -14.82
CA GLN A 108 9.62 -12.37 -14.41
C GLN A 108 8.86 -11.52 -13.38
N ALA A 109 9.56 -10.64 -12.67
CA ALA A 109 8.98 -9.81 -11.62
C ALA A 109 7.79 -8.96 -12.10
N ILE A 110 7.79 -8.50 -13.36
CA ILE A 110 6.66 -7.71 -13.88
C ILE A 110 5.36 -8.51 -13.92
N ASN A 111 5.43 -9.79 -14.28
CA ASN A 111 4.26 -10.68 -14.34
C ASN A 111 3.82 -11.10 -12.92
N ILE A 112 4.79 -11.31 -12.03
CA ILE A 112 4.53 -11.64 -10.62
C ILE A 112 3.87 -10.45 -9.91
N LEU A 113 4.35 -9.22 -10.13
CA LEU A 113 3.81 -8.00 -9.53
C LEU A 113 2.48 -7.56 -10.17
N ALA A 114 2.16 -8.01 -11.38
CA ALA A 114 0.88 -7.72 -12.04
C ALA A 114 -0.33 -8.20 -11.22
N TYR A 115 -0.16 -9.22 -10.38
CA TYR A 115 -1.21 -9.68 -9.46
C TYR A 115 -1.61 -8.61 -8.42
N LEU A 116 -0.77 -7.61 -8.16
CA LEU A 116 -1.08 -6.49 -7.28
C LEU A 116 -1.83 -5.35 -7.99
N SER A 117 -2.14 -5.46 -9.29
CA SER A 117 -2.78 -4.40 -10.07
C SER A 117 -4.11 -3.89 -9.49
N GLN A 118 -4.83 -4.72 -8.73
CA GLN A 118 -6.06 -4.31 -8.05
C GLN A 118 -5.83 -3.20 -7.01
N LEU A 119 -4.61 -3.10 -6.46
CA LEU A 119 -4.25 -2.08 -5.48
C LEU A 119 -4.04 -0.71 -6.12
N ASP A 120 -3.80 -0.62 -7.43
CA ASP A 120 -3.50 0.65 -8.11
C ASP A 120 -4.61 1.69 -7.89
N TRP A 121 -5.87 1.32 -8.12
CA TRP A 121 -6.99 2.22 -7.89
C TRP A 121 -7.09 2.62 -6.41
N TRP A 122 -6.95 1.67 -5.49
CA TRP A 122 -7.11 1.93 -4.07
C TRP A 122 -5.99 2.79 -3.49
N CYS A 123 -4.75 2.60 -3.93
CA CYS A 123 -3.62 3.46 -3.60
C CYS A 123 -3.82 4.87 -4.16
N GLN A 124 -4.31 5.02 -5.39
CA GLN A 124 -4.63 6.32 -5.95
C GLN A 124 -5.70 7.05 -5.11
N GLN A 125 -6.80 6.38 -4.77
CA GLN A 125 -7.87 6.95 -3.94
C GLN A 125 -7.38 7.32 -2.55
N ASN A 126 -6.52 6.48 -1.97
CA ASN A 126 -5.89 6.73 -0.69
C ASN A 126 -5.07 8.03 -0.69
N LEU A 127 -4.19 8.20 -1.67
CA LEU A 127 -3.40 9.42 -1.86
C LEU A 127 -4.29 10.65 -2.11
N TYR A 128 -5.41 10.46 -2.82
CA TYR A 128 -6.38 11.53 -3.05
C TYR A 128 -7.02 12.03 -1.75
N LEU A 129 -7.44 11.13 -0.85
CA LEU A 129 -8.02 11.50 0.45
C LEU A 129 -7.03 12.27 1.33
N PHE A 130 -5.76 11.85 1.34
CA PHE A 130 -4.68 12.61 1.99
C PHE A 130 -4.50 14.00 1.37
N TYR A 131 -4.46 14.07 0.04
CA TYR A 131 -4.29 15.32 -0.70
C TYR A 131 -5.42 16.31 -0.44
N GLN A 132 -6.68 15.86 -0.44
CA GLN A 132 -7.85 16.69 -0.10
C GLN A 132 -7.75 17.31 1.29
N ASN A 133 -7.04 16.64 2.21
CA ASN A 133 -6.83 17.09 3.58
C ASN A 133 -5.47 17.76 3.81
N GLY A 134 -4.76 18.12 2.73
CA GLY A 134 -3.56 18.95 2.77
C GLY A 134 -2.24 18.18 2.91
N VAL A 135 -2.26 16.85 2.84
CA VAL A 135 -1.06 16.01 2.84
C VAL A 135 -0.73 15.61 1.40
N TYR A 136 0.37 16.17 0.88
CA TYR A 136 0.79 15.93 -0.50
C TYR A 136 1.47 14.57 -0.66
N PRO A 137 1.33 13.90 -1.82
CA PRO A 137 1.99 12.61 -2.10
C PRO A 137 3.48 12.57 -1.77
N GLN A 138 4.22 13.66 -2.00
CA GLN A 138 5.65 13.79 -1.68
C GLN A 138 6.00 13.55 -0.20
N VAL A 139 5.04 13.76 0.70
CA VAL A 139 5.22 13.53 2.14
C VAL A 139 5.05 12.05 2.45
N ILE A 140 4.23 11.33 1.68
CA ILE A 140 3.85 9.94 1.94
C ILE A 140 4.74 8.96 1.18
N LEU A 141 5.03 9.25 -0.09
CA LEU A 141 5.64 8.31 -1.02
C LEU A 141 7.17 8.29 -0.91
N PRO A 142 7.80 7.10 -0.89
CA PRO A 142 9.25 7.01 -0.93
C PRO A 142 9.81 7.43 -2.30
N ALA A 143 11.08 7.83 -2.34
CA ALA A 143 11.71 8.47 -3.51
C ALA A 143 11.60 7.66 -4.82
N ARG A 144 11.69 6.32 -4.77
CA ARG A 144 11.61 5.44 -5.95
C ARG A 144 10.19 4.96 -6.27
N PHE A 145 9.19 5.35 -5.49
CA PHE A 145 7.83 4.80 -5.65
C PHE A 145 7.24 5.10 -7.03
N LEU A 146 7.42 6.33 -7.53
CA LEU A 146 6.94 6.72 -8.86
C LEU A 146 7.59 5.91 -9.97
N GLN A 147 8.90 5.67 -9.87
CA GLN A 147 9.62 4.85 -10.84
C GLN A 147 9.09 3.41 -10.83
N ASN A 148 8.89 2.84 -9.64
CA ASN A 148 8.44 1.47 -9.49
C ASN A 148 6.99 1.28 -9.95
N THR A 149 6.09 2.18 -9.57
CA THR A 149 4.69 2.16 -10.02
C THR A 149 4.56 2.31 -11.53
N TYR A 150 5.39 3.16 -12.16
CA TYR A 150 5.48 3.24 -13.62
C TYR A 150 5.93 1.91 -14.23
N ARG A 151 6.98 1.30 -13.68
CA ARG A 151 7.56 0.03 -14.17
C ARG A 151 6.57 -1.15 -14.10
N ILE A 152 5.77 -1.22 -13.03
CA ILE A 152 4.73 -2.27 -12.84
C ILE A 152 3.37 -1.88 -13.43
N ARG A 153 3.27 -0.76 -14.16
CA ARG A 153 2.06 -0.29 -14.85
C ARG A 153 0.89 0.06 -13.91
N TRP A 154 1.18 0.57 -12.71
CA TRP A 154 0.18 1.19 -11.83
C TRP A 154 -0.08 2.64 -12.28
N ILE A 155 -0.82 2.77 -13.39
CA ILE A 155 -1.00 4.03 -14.10
C ILE A 155 -1.80 5.03 -13.26
N ASN A 156 -2.79 4.59 -12.48
CA ASN A 156 -3.64 5.51 -11.72
C ASN A 156 -2.84 6.18 -10.60
N THR A 157 -2.16 5.37 -9.80
CA THR A 157 -1.30 5.83 -8.69
C THR A 157 -0.16 6.68 -9.24
N TYR A 158 0.53 6.21 -10.28
CA TYR A 158 1.62 6.96 -10.92
C TYR A 158 1.13 8.33 -11.41
N SER A 159 0.06 8.38 -12.19
CA SER A 159 -0.42 9.62 -12.81
C SER A 159 -0.89 10.62 -11.75
N PHE A 160 -1.60 10.15 -10.72
CA PHE A 160 -2.02 11.00 -9.62
C PHE A 160 -0.83 11.55 -8.85
N ALA A 161 0.05 10.67 -8.39
CA ALA A 161 1.21 11.07 -7.62
C ALA A 161 2.09 12.01 -8.44
N TYR A 162 2.40 11.71 -9.71
CA TYR A 162 3.17 12.58 -10.60
C TYR A 162 2.57 13.97 -10.74
N ARG A 163 1.24 14.08 -10.92
CA ARG A 163 0.55 15.37 -11.05
C ARG A 163 0.57 16.20 -9.76
N TYR A 164 0.46 15.56 -8.60
CA TYR A 164 0.29 16.23 -7.31
C TYR A 164 1.53 16.12 -6.41
N ASN A 165 2.67 15.63 -6.92
CA ASN A 165 3.90 15.39 -6.14
C ASN A 165 4.63 16.67 -5.68
N THR A 166 4.04 17.83 -5.89
CA THR A 166 4.61 19.10 -5.46
C THR A 166 3.51 19.96 -4.86
N ARG A 167 3.77 20.52 -3.68
CA ARG A 167 3.07 21.71 -3.20
C ARG A 167 3.24 22.80 -4.27
N SER A 168 2.15 23.31 -4.83
CA SER A 168 2.24 24.51 -5.69
C SER A 168 3.02 25.57 -4.91
N LYS A 169 4.14 26.05 -5.48
CA LYS A 169 4.83 27.22 -4.94
C LYS A 169 3.78 28.33 -4.95
N ARG A 170 3.26 28.69 -3.77
CA ARG A 170 2.48 29.92 -3.65
C ARG A 170 3.41 31.03 -4.13
N LEU A 171 3.06 31.61 -5.29
CA LEU A 171 3.57 32.91 -5.72
C LEU A 171 3.15 33.97 -4.71
#